data_AF-A0A1S9CIY4-F1
#
_entry.id   AF-A0A1S9CIY4-F1
#
_cell.length_a   1.000
_cell.length_b   1.000
_cell.length_c   1.000
_cell.angle_alpha   90.00
_cell.angle_beta   90.00
_cell.angle_gamma   90.00
#
_symmetry.space_group_name_H-M   'P 1'
#
loop_
_entity.id
_entity.type
_entity.pdbx_description
1 polymer ?
#
loop_
_entity_poly.entity_id
_entity_poly.type
_entity_poly.pdbx_seq_one_letter_code
_entity_poly.pdbx_strand_id
1 'polypeptide(L)'
;MKRIKVDFDHITKLKKTLYTQTDEMSIIIRNLNYLNYSLDPKVLARNNIEYDLSVTLDKAKNLYNKLEALTNILNMTINEFHQIENELYQKFKDSEKS
;
A
#
# COMPACT_ATOMS: atom_id res chain seq x y z
N MET A 1 -37.62 2.23 2.14
CA MET A 1 -36.77 1.06 2.45
C MET A 1 -35.33 1.56 2.68
N LYS A 2 -34.64 1.13 3.75
CA LYS A 2 -33.27 1.61 4.07
C LYS A 2 -32.28 1.00 3.06
N ARG A 3 -31.54 1.84 2.33
CA ARG A 3 -30.37 1.39 1.55
C ARG A 3 -29.40 0.72 2.54
N ILE A 4 -29.01 -0.53 2.27
CA ILE A 4 -27.82 -1.09 2.91
C ILE A 4 -26.65 -0.29 2.34
N LYS A 5 -26.18 0.70 3.10
CA LYS A 5 -24.97 1.45 2.76
C LYS A 5 -23.84 0.73 3.45
N VAL A 6 -22.97 0.07 2.68
CA VAL A 6 -21.76 -0.49 3.25
C VAL A 6 -20.83 0.69 3.58
N ASP A 7 -20.39 0.77 4.83
CA ASP A 7 -19.49 1.82 5.28
C ASP A 7 -18.05 1.47 4.93
N PHE A 8 -17.49 2.18 3.94
CA PHE A 8 -16.10 2.05 3.51
C PHE A 8 -15.15 3.02 4.20
N ASP A 9 -15.56 3.75 5.25
CA ASP A 9 -14.71 4.75 5.89
C ASP A 9 -13.44 4.14 6.47
N HIS A 10 -13.53 2.95 7.09
CA HIS A 10 -12.36 2.24 7.62
C HIS A 10 -11.40 1.81 6.50
N ILE A 11 -11.93 1.32 5.39
CA ILE A 11 -11.15 0.89 4.23
C ILE A 11 -10.49 2.09 3.53
N THR A 12 -11.21 3.21 3.43
CA THR A 12 -10.71 4.47 2.89
C THR A 12 -9.59 5.05 3.76
N LYS A 13 -9.74 5.00 5.09
CA LYS A 13 -8.69 5.39 6.04
C LYS A 13 -7.47 4.50 5.91
N LEU A 14 -7.66 3.17 5.88
CA LEU A 14 -6.58 2.22 5.69
C LEU A 14 -5.82 2.47 4.38
N LYS A 15 -6.52 2.71 3.26
CA LYS A 15 -5.92 3.05 1.97
C LYS A 15 -5.06 4.32 2.04
N LYS A 16 -5.55 5.39 2.68
CA LYS A 16 -4.76 6.62 2.89
C LYS A 16 -3.50 6.36 3.70
N THR A 17 -3.60 5.56 4.76
CA THR A 17 -2.46 5.16 5.58
C THR A 17 -1.44 4.39 4.74
N LEU A 18 -1.87 3.42 3.93
CA LEU A 18 -0.98 2.62 3.09
C LEU A 18 -0.26 3.46 2.04
N TYR A 19 -0.93 4.44 1.42
CA TYR A 19 -0.26 5.36 0.50
C TYR A 19 0.82 6.17 1.22
N THR A 20 0.51 6.73 2.38
CA THR A 20 1.47 7.49 3.18
C THR A 20 2.68 6.63 3.54
N GLN A 21 2.45 5.40 3.99
CA GLN A 21 3.54 4.44 4.31
C GLN A 21 4.37 4.06 3.09
N THR A 22 3.75 3.93 1.91
CA THR A 22 4.45 3.61 0.66
C THR A 22 5.35 4.78 0.24
N ASP A 23 4.86 6.02 0.36
CA ASP A 23 5.64 7.23 0.07
C ASP A 23 6.82 7.38 1.04
N GLU A 24 6.58 7.22 2.34
CA GLU A 24 7.63 7.23 3.36
C GLU A 24 8.69 6.15 3.09
N MET A 25 8.27 4.95 2.70
CA MET A 25 9.19 3.87 2.35
C MET A 25 10.03 4.20 1.10
N SER A 26 9.45 4.87 0.11
CA SER A 26 10.18 5.36 -1.06
C SER A 26 11.29 6.34 -0.65
N ILE A 27 11.00 7.24 0.29
CA ILE A 27 11.98 8.18 0.84
C ILE A 27 13.10 7.42 1.59
N ILE A 28 12.74 6.45 2.43
CA ILE A 28 13.72 5.62 3.16
C ILE A 28 14.66 4.91 2.19
N ILE A 29 14.12 4.27 1.14
CA ILE A 29 14.91 3.59 0.11
C ILE A 29 15.88 4.56 -0.58
N ARG A 30 15.42 5.77 -0.94
CA ARG A 30 16.30 6.80 -1.53
C ARG A 30 17.42 7.22 -0.59
N ASN A 31 17.12 7.44 0.69
CA ASN A 31 18.11 7.81 1.69
C ASN A 31 19.15 6.72 1.92
N LEU A 32 18.73 5.45 1.99
CA LEU A 32 19.63 4.30 2.11
C LEU A 32 20.56 4.19 0.91
N ASN A 33 20.03 4.37 -0.31
CA ASN A 33 20.86 4.41 -1.52
C ASN A 33 21.88 5.54 -1.46
N TYR A 34 21.46 6.75 -1.08
CA TYR A 34 22.37 7.90 -0.94
C TYR A 34 23.51 7.60 0.04
N LEU A 35 23.19 7.09 1.24
CA LEU A 35 24.18 6.73 2.25
C LEU A 35 25.19 5.70 1.73
N ASN A 36 24.71 4.70 0.99
CA ASN A 36 25.57 3.68 0.39
C ASN A 36 26.56 4.28 -0.62
N TYR A 37 26.12 5.26 -1.43
CA TYR A 37 26.98 5.96 -2.38
C TYR A 37 27.91 6.99 -1.74
N SER A 38 27.49 7.61 -0.62
CA SER A 38 28.24 8.68 0.03
C SER A 38 29.23 8.18 1.10
N LEU A 39 29.35 6.87 1.29
CA LEU A 39 30.21 6.30 2.34
C LEU A 39 31.69 6.54 2.02
N ASP A 40 32.40 7.24 2.91
CA ASP A 40 33.82 7.54 2.72
C ASP A 40 34.64 6.23 2.63
N PRO A 41 35.48 6.05 1.59
CA PRO A 41 36.38 4.91 1.46
C PRO A 41 37.29 4.65 2.66
N LYS A 42 37.58 5.68 3.48
CA LYS A 42 38.46 5.61 4.66
C LYS A 42 37.77 5.10 5.92
N VAL A 43 36.47 4.82 5.87
CA VAL A 43 35.76 4.22 7.01
C VAL A 43 36.30 2.80 7.24
N LEU A 44 36.92 2.58 8.40
CA LEU A 44 37.56 1.31 8.76
C LEU A 44 36.61 0.10 8.73
N ALA A 45 35.31 0.33 8.91
CA ALA A 45 34.26 -0.70 8.88
C ALA A 45 33.37 -0.63 7.61
N ARG A 46 33.84 0.00 6.52
CA ARG A 46 33.07 0.25 5.30
C ARG A 46 32.37 -0.98 4.76
N ASN A 47 33.07 -2.11 4.62
CA ASN A 47 32.49 -3.33 4.06
C ASN A 47 31.34 -3.89 4.91
N ASN A 48 31.44 -3.79 6.24
CA ASN A 48 30.37 -4.22 7.14
C ASN A 48 29.17 -3.28 7.01
N ILE A 49 29.41 -1.97 6.93
CA ILE A 49 28.36 -0.97 6.76
C ILE A 49 27.67 -1.13 5.40
N GLU A 50 28.41 -1.36 4.32
CA GLU A 50 27.85 -1.63 2.99
C GLU A 50 26.99 -2.91 2.99
N TYR A 51 27.45 -3.95 3.68
CA TYR A 51 26.67 -5.18 3.84
C TYR A 51 25.35 -4.93 4.59
N ASP A 52 25.42 -4.28 5.75
CA ASP A 52 24.24 -3.97 6.56
C ASP A 52 23.27 -3.03 5.83
N LEU A 53 23.79 -2.03 5.09
CA LEU A 53 23.00 -1.15 4.23
C LEU A 53 22.33 -1.93 3.10
N SER A 54 23.04 -2.85 2.43
CA SER A 54 22.47 -3.68 1.37
C SER A 54 21.33 -4.55 1.91
N VAL A 55 21.54 -5.23 3.04
CA VAL A 55 20.50 -6.06 3.69
C VAL A 55 19.30 -5.20 4.10
N THR A 56 19.54 -4.00 4.63
CA THR A 56 18.48 -3.07 5.02
C THR A 56 17.70 -2.57 3.80
N LEU A 57 18.39 -2.26 2.71
CA LEU A 57 17.79 -1.83 1.45
C LEU A 57 16.88 -2.93 0.86
N ASP A 58 17.32 -4.17 0.88
CA ASP A 58 16.53 -5.30 0.38
C ASP A 58 15.28 -5.54 1.22
N LYS A 59 15.40 -5.43 2.55
CA LYS A 59 14.24 -5.49 3.47
C LYS A 59 13.26 -4.35 3.21
N ALA A 60 13.74 -3.12 3.01
CA ALA A 60 12.92 -1.95 2.72
C ALA A 60 12.17 -2.11 1.38
N LYS A 61 12.86 -2.56 0.32
CA LYS A 61 12.24 -2.85 -0.99
C LYS A 61 11.17 -3.94 -0.88
N ASN A 62 11.43 -5.00 -0.13
CA ASN A 62 10.45 -6.07 0.09
C ASN A 62 9.21 -5.54 0.83
N LEU A 63 9.40 -4.70 1.85
CA LEU A 63 8.30 -4.08 2.57
C LEU A 63 7.48 -3.15 1.67
N TYR A 64 8.14 -2.31 0.86
CA TYR A 64 7.50 -1.46 -0.15
C TYR A 64 6.60 -2.30 -1.08
N ASN A 65 7.14 -3.38 -1.66
CA ASN A 65 6.40 -4.24 -2.58
C ASN A 65 5.17 -4.89 -1.90
N LYS A 66 5.29 -5.26 -0.62
CA LYS A 66 4.15 -5.82 0.15
C LYS A 66 3.07 -4.77 0.44
N LEU A 67 3.46 -3.53 0.75
CA LEU A 67 2.51 -2.43 0.95
C LEU A 67 1.78 -2.08 -0.35
N GLU A 68 2.49 -2.07 -1.47
CA GLU A 68 1.90 -1.86 -2.79
C GLU A 68 0.91 -2.98 -3.15
N ALA A 69 1.30 -4.25 -2.94
CA ALA A 69 0.41 -5.39 -3.15
C ALA A 69 -0.85 -5.33 -2.30
N LEU A 70 -0.73 -4.97 -1.02
CA LEU A 70 -1.88 -4.80 -0.12
C LEU A 70 -2.79 -3.66 -0.59
N THR A 71 -2.23 -2.56 -1.06
CA THR A 71 -2.98 -1.43 -1.63
C THR A 71 -3.77 -1.86 -2.86
N ASN A 72 -3.18 -2.68 -3.73
CA ASN A 72 -3.85 -3.22 -4.91
C ASN A 72 -5.01 -4.14 -4.54
N ILE A 73 -4.81 -5.05 -3.57
CA ILE A 73 -5.88 -5.93 -3.07
C ILE A 73 -7.05 -5.10 -2.52
N LEU A 74 -6.77 -4.08 -1.70
CA LEU A 74 -7.82 -3.21 -1.17
C LEU A 74 -8.60 -2.49 -2.27
N ASN A 75 -7.92 -2.01 -3.33
CA ASN A 75 -8.59 -1.40 -4.46
C ASN A 75 -9.53 -2.38 -5.18
N MET A 76 -9.10 -3.62 -5.37
CA MET A 76 -9.94 -4.68 -5.96
C MET A 76 -11.16 -4.96 -5.09
N THR A 77 -10.97 -5.12 -3.78
CA THR A 77 -12.05 -5.36 -2.82
C THR A 77 -13.08 -4.23 -2.81
N ILE A 78 -12.65 -2.97 -2.85
CA ILE A 78 -13.57 -1.81 -2.95
C ILE A 78 -14.40 -1.87 -4.23
N ASN A 79 -13.76 -2.20 -5.36
CA ASN A 79 -14.45 -2.29 -6.65
C ASN A 79 -15.49 -3.42 -6.67
N GLU A 80 -15.16 -4.58 -6.12
CA GLU A 80 -16.09 -5.71 -5.99
C GLU A 80 -17.30 -5.33 -5.13
N PHE A 81 -17.07 -4.66 -3.99
CA PHE A 81 -18.18 -4.20 -3.16
C PHE A 81 -19.10 -3.21 -3.90
N HIS A 82 -18.55 -2.26 -4.66
CA HIS A 82 -19.36 -1.36 -5.47
C HIS A 82 -20.15 -2.08 -6.57
N GLN A 83 -19.61 -3.14 -7.16
CA GLN A 83 -20.34 -3.97 -8.11
C GLN A 83 -21.52 -4.68 -7.43
N ILE A 84 -21.31 -5.27 -6.25
CA ILE A 84 -22.35 -5.92 -5.46
C ILE A 84 -23.47 -4.92 -5.09
N GLU A 85 -23.13 -3.72 -4.63
CA GLU A 85 -24.11 -2.66 -4.32
C GLU A 85 -24.95 -2.29 -5.55
N ASN A 86 -24.33 -2.16 -6.72
CA ASN A 86 -25.02 -1.85 -7.97
C ASN A 86 -25.95 -2.99 -8.42
N GLU A 87 -25.50 -4.23 -8.34
CA GLU A 87 -26.31 -5.40 -8.68
C GLU A 87 -27.54 -5.52 -7.78
N LEU A 88 -27.35 -5.35 -6.46
CA LEU A 88 -28.46 -5.34 -5.51
C LEU A 88 -29.46 -4.23 -5.85
N TYR A 89 -28.97 -3.02 -6.12
CA TYR A 89 -29.82 -1.90 -6.48
C TYR A 89 -30.67 -2.17 -7.74
N GLN A 90 -30.08 -2.76 -8.79
CA GLN A 90 -30.85 -3.11 -9.99
C GLN A 90 -31.89 -4.20 -9.71
N LYS A 91 -31.51 -5.29 -9.02
CA LYS A 91 -32.44 -6.36 -8.65
C LYS A 91 -33.65 -5.85 -7.86
N PHE A 92 -33.42 -4.95 -6.91
CA PHE A 92 -34.52 -4.32 -6.16
C PHE A 92 -35.41 -3.46 -7.06
N LYS A 93 -34.81 -2.60 -7.90
CA LYS A 93 -35.56 -1.75 -8.83
C LYS A 93 -36.43 -2.56 -9.81
N ASP A 94 -35.96 -3.71 -10.24
CA ASP A 94 -36.71 -4.60 -11.13
C ASP A 94 -37.84 -5.32 -10.38
N SER A 95 -37.62 -5.67 -9.11
CA SER A 95 -38.67 -6.25 -8.24
C SER A 95 -39.80 -5.28 -7.87
N GLU A 96 -39.54 -3.96 -7.82
CA GLU A 96 -40.57 -2.94 -7.55
C GLU A 96 -41.42 -2.61 -8.80
N LYS A 97 -40.98 -3.02 -9.99
CA LYS A 97 -41.68 -2.78 -11.26
C LYS A 97 -42.54 -3.96 -11.72
N SER A 98 -42.39 -5.11 -11.09
CA SER A 98 -43.06 -6.37 -11.45
C SER A 98 -44.20 -6.70 -10.50
#